data_AF-A0Q7L8-F1
#
_entry.id   AF-A0Q7L8-F1
#
_cell.length_a   1.000
_cell.length_b   1.000
_cell.length_c   1.000
_cell.angle_alpha   90.00
_cell.angle_beta   90.00
_cell.angle_gamma   90.00
#
_symmetry.space_group_name_H-M   'P 1'
#
loop_
_entity.id
_entity.type
_entity.pdbx_description
1 polymer ?
#
loop_
_entity_poly.entity_id
_entity_poly.type
_entity_poly.pdbx_seq_one_letter_code
_entity_poly.pdbx_strand_id
1 'polypeptide(L)'
;MRVKKFTKSSLRLFMKVNHEHSNIPQLYKNIYISFEIALAACICFLLGFYMSNLLHRGQSIIGGFWCLITVSTILQLSIRDSYLAAFQILVGSVIGGITAFIFTSVLGYYYYVMILAVAISVFITASIGLENAVKMSSANAGVIVALGLYQPSYSPFLNTGLRLIETFSGTAIALFFIFISRIFRIRTDD
;
A
#
# COMPACT_ATOMS: atom_id res chain seq x y z
N MET A 1 -44.96 -48.78 13.44
CA MET A 1 -43.56 -48.38 13.71
C MET A 1 -43.15 -47.31 12.70
N ARG A 2 -43.06 -46.04 13.14
CA ARG A 2 -42.74 -44.88 12.28
C ARG A 2 -41.28 -44.48 12.53
N VAL A 3 -40.39 -44.78 11.59
CA VAL A 3 -39.01 -44.26 11.60
C VAL A 3 -39.06 -42.81 11.13
N LYS A 4 -38.88 -41.85 12.05
CA LYS A 4 -38.72 -40.42 11.70
C LYS A 4 -37.41 -40.25 10.93
N LYS A 5 -37.51 -39.98 9.62
CA LYS A 5 -36.40 -39.48 8.80
C LYS A 5 -35.94 -38.14 9.37
N PHE A 6 -34.73 -38.10 9.94
CA PHE A 6 -34.03 -36.85 10.20
C PHE A 6 -33.74 -36.16 8.86
N THR A 7 -34.43 -35.05 8.61
CA THR A 7 -34.31 -34.25 7.40
C THR A 7 -32.96 -33.53 7.38
N LYS A 8 -32.28 -33.52 6.22
CA LYS A 8 -31.01 -32.79 5.92
C LYS A 8 -30.98 -31.32 6.38
N SER A 9 -32.14 -30.72 6.65
CA SER A 9 -32.31 -29.36 7.17
C SER A 9 -31.83 -29.21 8.62
N SER A 10 -32.16 -30.15 9.52
CA SER A 10 -31.72 -30.08 10.92
C SER A 10 -30.21 -30.27 11.07
N LEU A 11 -29.58 -31.05 10.18
CA LEU A 11 -28.11 -31.19 10.16
C LEU A 11 -27.41 -29.91 9.71
N ARG A 12 -27.99 -29.17 8.75
CA ARG A 12 -27.46 -27.87 8.30
C ARG A 12 -27.60 -26.80 9.38
N LEU A 13 -28.66 -26.83 10.17
CA LEU A 13 -28.80 -25.93 11.33
C LEU A 13 -27.75 -26.24 12.40
N PHE A 14 -27.51 -27.52 12.70
CA PHE A 14 -26.49 -27.94 13.67
C PHE A 14 -25.06 -27.58 13.21
N MET A 15 -24.77 -27.69 11.91
CA MET A 15 -23.48 -27.25 11.34
C MET A 15 -23.31 -25.72 11.33
N LYS A 16 -24.40 -24.96 11.19
CA LYS A 16 -24.36 -23.49 11.20
C LYS A 16 -24.18 -22.92 12.62
N VAL A 17 -24.67 -23.62 13.64
CA VAL A 17 -24.52 -23.24 15.06
C VAL A 17 -23.11 -23.51 15.59
N ASN A 18 -22.37 -24.48 15.02
CA ASN A 18 -20.99 -24.77 15.45
C ASN A 18 -19.91 -23.84 14.89
N HIS A 19 -20.25 -22.89 14.00
CA HIS A 19 -19.28 -21.91 13.50
C HIS A 19 -19.21 -20.62 14.32
N GLU A 20 -20.07 -20.41 15.30
CA GLU A 20 -20.04 -19.20 16.14
C GLU A 20 -19.07 -19.28 17.33
N HIS A 21 -18.47 -20.44 17.61
CA HIS A 21 -17.64 -20.64 18.80
C HIS A 21 -16.11 -20.63 18.57
N SER A 22 -15.63 -20.19 17.39
CA SER A 22 -14.18 -20.06 17.11
C SER A 22 -13.71 -18.70 16.58
N ASN A 23 -14.55 -17.66 16.62
CA ASN A 23 -14.20 -16.34 16.06
C ASN A 23 -13.52 -15.36 17.04
N ILE A 24 -13.55 -15.64 18.35
CA ILE A 24 -13.00 -14.74 19.37
C ILE A 24 -11.47 -14.57 19.21
N PRO A 25 -10.66 -15.64 19.02
CA PRO A 25 -9.21 -15.50 18.83
C PRO A 25 -8.86 -14.74 17.54
N GLN A 26 -9.61 -14.97 16.46
CA GLN A 26 -9.40 -14.31 15.17
C GLN A 26 -9.75 -12.81 15.22
N LEU A 27 -10.81 -12.45 15.96
CA LEU A 27 -11.19 -11.06 16.16
C LEU A 27 -10.10 -10.27 16.91
N TYR A 28 -9.54 -10.83 17.98
CA TYR A 28 -8.44 -10.19 18.72
C TYR A 28 -7.19 -10.01 17.85
N LYS A 29 -6.84 -11.01 17.03
CA LYS A 29 -5.74 -10.92 16.05
C LYS A 29 -5.95 -9.78 15.05
N ASN A 30 -7.16 -9.67 14.49
CA ASN A 30 -7.51 -8.61 13.54
C ASN A 30 -7.48 -7.21 14.17
N ILE A 31 -7.95 -7.06 15.42
CA ILE A 31 -7.91 -5.79 16.16
C ILE A 31 -6.47 -5.36 16.42
N TYR A 32 -5.61 -6.30 16.85
CA TYR A 32 -4.20 -6.00 17.08
C TYR A 32 -3.51 -5.53 15.79
N ILE A 33 -3.69 -6.26 14.69
CA ILE A 33 -3.08 -5.90 13.40
C ILE A 33 -3.60 -4.54 12.91
N SER A 34 -4.89 -4.27 13.07
CA SER A 34 -5.47 -2.96 12.71
C SER A 34 -4.84 -1.82 13.53
N PHE A 35 -4.63 -2.04 14.83
CA PHE A 35 -3.97 -1.06 15.70
C PHE A 35 -2.50 -0.86 15.31
N GLU A 36 -1.79 -1.94 14.98
CA GLU A 36 -0.41 -1.89 14.47
C GLU A 36 -0.30 -1.07 13.19
N ILE A 37 -1.20 -1.29 12.22
CA ILE A 37 -1.26 -0.53 10.96
C ILE A 37 -1.52 0.95 11.25
N ALA A 38 -2.48 1.26 12.13
CA ALA A 38 -2.79 2.64 12.51
C ALA A 38 -1.57 3.34 13.14
N LEU A 39 -0.87 2.67 14.05
CA LEU A 39 0.33 3.21 14.68
C LEU A 39 1.46 3.43 13.66
N ALA A 40 1.70 2.45 12.79
CA ALA A 40 2.71 2.54 11.74
C ALA A 40 2.41 3.67 10.76
N ALA A 41 1.14 3.84 10.37
CA ALA A 41 0.67 4.93 9.52
C ALA A 41 0.95 6.32 10.13
N CYS A 42 0.63 6.51 11.41
CA CYS A 42 0.90 7.76 12.13
C CYS A 42 2.40 8.07 12.20
N ILE A 43 3.23 7.07 12.53
CA ILE A 43 4.68 7.24 12.61
C ILE A 43 5.26 7.57 11.23
N CYS A 44 4.81 6.88 10.18
CA CYS A 44 5.26 7.14 8.81
C CYS A 44 4.87 8.54 8.34
N PHE A 45 3.66 9.01 8.68
CA PHE A 45 3.26 10.36 8.33
C PHE A 45 4.22 11.39 8.93
N LEU A 46 4.54 11.28 10.22
CA LEU A 46 5.44 12.20 10.91
C LEU A 46 6.87 12.14 10.35
N LEU A 47 7.39 10.93 10.11
CA LEU A 47 8.73 10.73 9.54
C LEU A 47 8.81 11.21 8.09
N GLY A 48 7.84 10.87 7.26
CA GLY A 48 7.75 11.34 5.87
C GLY A 48 7.60 12.86 5.79
N PHE A 49 6.82 13.46 6.70
CA PHE A 49 6.71 14.91 6.82
C PHE A 49 8.07 15.54 7.17
N TYR A 50 8.77 14.99 8.17
CA TYR A 50 10.08 15.49 8.57
C TYR A 50 11.12 15.36 7.46
N MET A 51 11.21 14.19 6.83
CA MET A 51 12.14 13.92 5.72
C MET A 51 11.86 14.82 4.52
N SER A 52 10.59 14.95 4.13
CA SER A 52 10.21 15.83 3.03
C SER A 52 10.48 17.29 3.38
N ASN A 53 10.29 17.72 4.63
CA ASN A 53 10.59 19.08 5.07
C ASN A 53 12.09 19.40 5.05
N LEU A 54 12.94 18.43 5.37
CA LEU A 54 14.40 18.55 5.32
C LEU A 54 14.89 18.73 3.87
N LEU A 55 14.25 18.04 2.92
CA LEU A 55 14.60 18.12 1.50
C LEU A 55 13.95 19.32 0.80
N HIS A 56 12.71 19.69 1.13
CA HIS A 56 12.01 20.85 0.59
C HIS A 56 10.74 21.25 1.38
N ARG A 57 10.68 22.50 1.86
CA ARG A 57 9.58 22.99 2.74
C ARG A 57 8.19 23.06 2.11
N GLY A 58 8.07 23.01 0.78
CA GLY A 58 6.80 23.26 0.08
C GLY A 58 5.82 22.08 0.08
N GLN A 59 6.28 20.85 0.30
CA GLN A 59 5.50 19.63 0.02
C GLN A 59 5.51 18.59 1.15
N SER A 60 5.93 18.99 2.35
CA SER A 60 6.10 18.12 3.52
C SER A 60 4.84 17.32 3.87
N ILE A 61 3.67 17.94 3.75
CA ILE A 61 2.37 17.28 4.02
C ILE A 61 2.13 16.13 3.05
N ILE A 62 2.35 16.36 1.76
CA ILE A 62 2.11 15.36 0.73
C ILE A 62 3.17 14.27 0.82
N GLY A 63 4.38 14.60 1.28
CA GLY A 63 5.40 13.59 1.55
C GLY A 63 5.08 12.67 2.73
N GLY A 64 4.61 13.24 3.84
CA GLY A 64 4.08 12.46 4.97
C GLY A 64 2.92 11.56 4.55
N PHE A 65 1.99 12.10 3.76
CA PHE A 65 0.85 11.32 3.26
C PHE A 65 1.27 10.17 2.35
N TRP A 66 2.29 10.38 1.50
CA TRP A 66 2.81 9.34 0.63
C TRP A 66 3.51 8.19 1.39
N CYS A 67 4.28 8.53 2.43
CA CYS A 67 4.83 7.55 3.36
C CYS A 67 3.70 6.73 4.00
N LEU A 68 2.67 7.40 4.52
CA LEU A 68 1.51 6.78 5.16
C LEU A 68 0.80 5.79 4.23
N ILE A 69 0.52 6.18 2.98
CA ILE A 69 -0.10 5.29 1.99
C ILE A 69 0.78 4.06 1.78
N THR A 70 2.09 4.26 1.64
CA THR A 70 3.04 3.18 1.40
C THR A 70 3.05 2.16 2.54
N VAL A 71 3.18 2.59 3.79
CA VAL A 71 3.20 1.64 4.92
C VAL A 71 1.87 0.89 5.07
N SER A 72 0.75 1.59 4.85
CA SER A 72 -0.61 1.02 5.00
C SER A 72 -0.95 0.01 3.92
N THR A 73 -0.36 0.16 2.72
CA THR A 73 -0.58 -0.76 1.60
C THR A 73 0.35 -1.99 1.67
N ILE A 74 1.49 -1.88 2.37
CA ILE A 74 2.42 -2.97 2.61
C ILE A 74 1.99 -3.86 3.78
N LEU A 75 1.54 -3.28 4.89
CA LEU A 75 1.16 -4.05 6.06
C LEU A 75 -0.18 -4.78 5.81
N GLN A 76 -0.11 -6.11 5.68
CA GLN A 76 -1.25 -6.99 5.48
C GLN A 76 -1.42 -7.97 6.64
N LEU A 77 -2.51 -8.75 6.63
CA LEU A 77 -2.82 -9.73 7.69
C LEU A 77 -1.80 -10.88 7.76
N SER A 78 -1.24 -11.30 6.62
CA SER A 78 -0.16 -12.29 6.54
C SER A 78 1.21 -11.62 6.42
N ILE A 79 2.25 -12.24 7.01
CA ILE A 79 3.63 -11.79 6.87
C ILE A 79 4.09 -11.97 5.43
N ARG A 80 3.85 -13.17 4.85
CA ARG A 80 4.21 -13.47 3.47
C ARG A 80 3.60 -12.47 2.49
N ASP A 81 2.31 -12.18 2.64
CA ASP A 81 1.62 -11.23 1.77
C ASP A 81 2.16 -9.80 1.96
N SER A 82 2.55 -9.44 3.19
CA SER A 82 3.18 -8.14 3.45
C SER A 82 4.54 -7.99 2.77
N TYR A 83 5.38 -9.03 2.76
CA TYR A 83 6.67 -8.99 2.03
C TYR A 83 6.47 -8.94 0.52
N LEU A 84 5.53 -9.70 -0.03
CA LEU A 84 5.18 -9.65 -1.44
C LEU A 84 4.64 -8.27 -1.83
N ALA A 85 3.78 -7.68 -0.98
CA ALA A 85 3.29 -6.32 -1.16
C ALA A 85 4.43 -5.30 -1.11
N ALA A 86 5.36 -5.40 -0.16
CA ALA A 86 6.54 -4.52 -0.08
C ALA A 86 7.32 -4.53 -1.40
N PHE A 87 7.65 -5.72 -1.92
CA PHE A 87 8.36 -5.84 -3.19
C PHE A 87 7.57 -5.24 -4.36
N GLN A 88 6.29 -5.58 -4.49
CA GLN A 88 5.45 -5.07 -5.57
C GLN A 88 5.28 -3.55 -5.53
N ILE A 89 5.17 -2.97 -4.33
CA ILE A 89 5.02 -1.52 -4.14
C ILE A 89 6.31 -0.78 -4.47
N LEU A 90 7.49 -1.34 -4.14
CA LEU A 90 8.76 -0.80 -4.59
C LEU A 90 8.90 -0.84 -6.11
N VAL A 91 8.57 -1.97 -6.74
CA VAL A 91 8.62 -2.10 -8.20
C VAL A 91 7.65 -1.12 -8.87
N GLY A 92 6.41 -1.06 -8.37
CA GLY A 92 5.39 -0.15 -8.89
C GLY A 92 5.78 1.32 -8.74
N SER A 93 6.34 1.72 -7.60
CA SER A 93 6.76 3.10 -7.39
C SER A 93 7.91 3.49 -8.33
N VAL A 94 8.89 2.61 -8.53
CA VAL A 94 10.00 2.85 -9.48
C VAL A 94 9.47 2.98 -10.91
N ILE A 95 8.63 2.05 -11.37
CA ILE A 95 8.07 2.10 -12.73
C ILE A 95 7.25 3.37 -12.92
N GLY A 96 6.29 3.64 -12.04
CA GLY A 96 5.44 4.83 -12.09
C GLY A 96 6.25 6.12 -12.05
N GLY A 97 7.26 6.17 -11.18
CA GLY A 97 8.17 7.30 -11.03
C GLY A 97 9.00 7.56 -12.29
N ILE A 98 9.61 6.52 -12.86
CA ILE A 98 10.39 6.63 -14.11
C ILE A 98 9.49 7.07 -15.27
N THR A 99 8.31 6.47 -15.43
CA THR A 99 7.38 6.88 -16.49
C THR A 99 6.98 8.34 -16.35
N ALA A 100 6.54 8.77 -15.16
CA ALA A 100 6.16 10.16 -14.94
C ALA A 100 7.34 11.11 -15.15
N PHE A 101 8.54 10.76 -14.67
CA PHE A 101 9.74 11.55 -14.88
C PHE A 101 10.05 11.76 -16.37
N ILE A 102 10.06 10.70 -17.18
CA ILE A 102 10.32 10.79 -18.63
C ILE A 102 9.29 11.69 -19.30
N PHE A 103 8.00 11.41 -19.06
CA PHE A 103 6.93 12.14 -19.72
C PHE A 103 6.87 13.62 -19.30
N THR A 104 7.04 13.93 -18.01
CA THR A 104 7.04 15.32 -17.53
C THR A 104 8.31 16.08 -17.87
N SER A 105 9.44 15.40 -18.03
CA SER A 105 10.68 16.05 -18.47
C SER A 105 10.66 16.42 -19.96
N VAL A 106 10.00 15.61 -20.79
CA VAL A 106 9.92 15.86 -22.25
C VAL A 106 8.73 16.76 -22.61
N LEU A 107 7.57 16.52 -22.00
CA LEU A 107 6.31 17.16 -22.37
C LEU A 107 5.87 18.22 -21.36
N GLY A 108 6.53 18.36 -20.21
CA GLY A 108 6.08 19.25 -19.13
C GLY A 108 4.88 18.69 -18.35
N TYR A 109 4.29 19.53 -17.49
CA TYR A 109 3.13 19.16 -16.70
C TYR A 109 1.83 19.58 -17.40
N TYR A 110 1.14 18.60 -17.97
CA TYR A 110 -0.19 18.77 -18.57
C TYR A 110 -1.11 17.60 -18.24
N TYR A 111 -2.43 17.81 -18.29
CA TYR A 111 -3.42 16.76 -17.99
C TYR A 111 -3.29 15.54 -18.92
N TYR A 112 -2.97 15.73 -20.20
CA TYR A 112 -2.77 14.62 -21.14
C TYR A 112 -1.51 13.80 -20.80
N VAL A 113 -0.47 14.44 -20.26
CA VAL A 113 0.76 13.79 -19.79
C VAL A 113 0.45 12.87 -18.62
N MET A 114 -0.46 13.28 -17.73
CA MET A 114 -0.93 12.44 -16.61
C MET A 114 -1.61 11.18 -17.13
N ILE A 115 -2.54 11.32 -18.08
CA ILE A 115 -3.26 10.18 -18.67
C ILE A 115 -2.26 9.20 -19.29
N LEU A 116 -1.31 9.72 -20.09
CA LEU A 116 -0.32 8.91 -20.77
C LEU A 116 0.64 8.22 -19.80
N ALA A 117 1.17 8.95 -18.82
CA ALA A 117 2.09 8.40 -17.81
C ALA A 117 1.40 7.29 -16.98
N VAL A 118 0.17 7.52 -16.52
CA VAL A 118 -0.60 6.51 -15.79
C VAL A 118 -0.85 5.28 -16.66
N ALA A 119 -1.40 5.47 -17.87
CA ALA A 119 -1.73 4.37 -18.77
C ALA A 119 -0.52 3.49 -19.11
N ILE A 120 0.62 4.12 -19.45
CA ILE A 120 1.85 3.40 -19.80
C ILE A 120 2.42 2.69 -18.57
N SER A 121 2.42 3.34 -17.40
CA SER A 121 2.91 2.72 -16.17
C SER A 121 2.08 1.49 -15.76
N VAL A 122 0.75 1.57 -15.92
CA VAL A 122 -0.18 0.44 -15.71
C VAL A 122 0.07 -0.66 -16.72
N PHE A 123 0.25 -0.33 -18.01
CA PHE A 123 0.53 -1.31 -19.04
C PHE A 123 1.81 -2.10 -18.76
N ILE A 124 2.89 -1.40 -18.37
CA ILE A 124 4.17 -2.03 -18.01
C ILE A 124 3.98 -2.97 -16.81
N THR A 125 3.37 -2.49 -15.73
CA THR A 125 3.21 -3.27 -14.49
C THR A 125 2.22 -4.42 -14.62
N ALA A 126 1.14 -4.24 -15.39
CA ALA A 126 0.19 -5.29 -15.71
C ALA A 126 0.82 -6.41 -16.55
N SER A 127 1.73 -6.06 -17.47
CA SER A 127 2.47 -7.04 -18.27
C SER A 127 3.41 -7.93 -17.42
N ILE A 128 3.81 -7.46 -16.23
CA ILE A 128 4.63 -8.23 -15.28
C ILE A 128 3.75 -9.10 -14.36
N GLY A 129 2.42 -8.90 -14.33
CA GLY A 129 1.49 -9.69 -13.52
C GLY A 129 1.50 -9.37 -12.03
N LEU A 130 1.92 -8.16 -11.63
CA LEU A 130 2.03 -7.74 -10.24
C LEU A 130 0.89 -6.77 -9.87
N GLU A 131 -0.20 -7.28 -9.28
CA GLU A 131 -1.41 -6.50 -9.00
C GLU A 131 -1.19 -5.28 -8.09
N ASN A 132 -0.40 -5.43 -7.02
CA ASN A 132 -0.12 -4.29 -6.12
C ASN A 132 0.83 -3.29 -6.77
N ALA A 133 1.70 -3.74 -7.70
CA ALA A 133 2.56 -2.86 -8.46
C ALA A 133 1.75 -1.97 -9.42
N VAL A 134 0.68 -2.49 -10.03
CA VAL A 134 -0.22 -1.71 -10.90
C VAL A 134 -0.87 -0.55 -10.13
N LYS A 135 -1.41 -0.84 -8.95
CA LYS A 135 -2.04 0.17 -8.08
C LYS A 135 -1.02 1.23 -7.64
N MET A 136 0.17 0.81 -7.22
CA MET A 136 1.19 1.75 -6.77
C MET A 136 1.77 2.57 -7.93
N SER A 137 2.01 1.95 -9.08
CA SER A 137 2.58 2.62 -10.25
C SER A 137 1.66 3.69 -10.80
N SER A 138 0.37 3.36 -10.98
CA SER A 138 -0.63 4.34 -11.41
C SER A 138 -0.75 5.51 -10.44
N ALA A 139 -0.81 5.24 -9.14
CA ALA A 139 -0.86 6.28 -8.11
C ALA A 139 0.41 7.15 -8.14
N ASN A 140 1.59 6.55 -8.24
CA ASN A 140 2.85 7.28 -8.22
C ASN A 140 3.03 8.15 -9.47
N ALA A 141 2.71 7.60 -10.66
CA ALA A 141 2.74 8.37 -11.88
C ALA A 141 1.73 9.54 -11.84
N GLY A 142 0.52 9.27 -11.36
CA GLY A 142 -0.53 10.27 -11.21
C GLY A 142 -0.15 11.39 -10.25
N VAL A 143 0.35 11.06 -9.06
CA VAL A 143 0.68 12.07 -8.04
C VAL A 143 1.84 12.96 -8.48
N ILE A 144 2.86 12.41 -9.13
CA ILE A 144 4.01 13.20 -9.64
C ILE A 144 3.51 14.24 -10.65
N VAL A 145 2.70 13.81 -11.62
CA VAL A 145 2.19 14.74 -12.64
C VAL A 145 1.19 15.72 -12.02
N ALA A 146 0.28 15.26 -11.16
CA ALA A 146 -0.72 16.10 -10.49
C ALA A 146 -0.07 17.18 -9.60
N LEU A 147 1.01 16.85 -8.91
CA LEU A 147 1.78 17.82 -8.13
C LEU A 147 2.48 18.83 -9.01
N GLY A 148 3.04 18.39 -10.13
CA GLY A 148 3.63 19.30 -11.11
C GLY A 148 2.59 20.19 -11.80
N LEU A 149 1.36 19.73 -11.96
CA LEU A 149 0.25 20.58 -12.42
C LEU A 149 -0.09 21.67 -11.40
N TYR A 150 -0.05 21.33 -10.11
CA TYR A 150 -0.29 22.28 -9.01
C TYR A 150 0.87 23.27 -8.81
N GLN A 151 2.11 22.82 -8.96
CA GLN A 151 3.34 23.62 -8.90
C GLN A 151 4.26 23.36 -10.10
N PRO A 152 4.01 24.01 -11.25
CA PRO A 152 4.75 23.77 -12.49
C PRO A 152 6.23 24.15 -12.43
N SER A 153 6.62 25.02 -11.49
CA SER A 153 8.01 25.40 -11.25
C SER A 153 8.85 24.27 -10.64
N TYR A 154 8.22 23.16 -10.23
CA TYR A 154 8.91 22.09 -9.55
C TYR A 154 9.62 21.15 -10.53
N SER A 155 10.94 21.00 -10.38
CA SER A 155 11.69 20.15 -11.30
C SER A 155 11.17 18.70 -11.27
N PRO A 156 10.92 18.06 -12.42
CA PRO A 156 10.49 16.66 -12.50
C PRO A 156 11.38 15.69 -11.72
N PHE A 157 12.69 15.98 -11.69
CA PHE A 157 13.67 15.19 -10.97
C PHE A 157 13.44 15.21 -9.44
N LEU A 158 13.34 16.40 -8.85
CA LEU A 158 13.09 16.54 -7.40
C LEU A 158 11.73 15.95 -7.01
N ASN A 159 10.70 16.18 -7.82
CA ASN A 159 9.37 15.62 -7.59
C ASN A 159 9.38 14.10 -7.52
N THR A 160 9.91 13.48 -8.56
CA THR A 160 10.01 12.02 -8.64
C THR A 160 10.90 11.46 -7.53
N GLY A 161 12.06 12.09 -7.29
CA GLY A 161 13.01 11.67 -6.27
C GLY A 161 12.41 11.69 -4.86
N LEU A 162 11.67 12.75 -4.50
CA LEU A 162 10.99 12.84 -3.22
C LEU A 162 9.95 11.73 -3.05
N ARG A 163 9.10 11.50 -4.06
CA ARG A 163 8.08 10.44 -3.98
C ARG A 163 8.70 9.06 -3.81
N LEU A 164 9.83 8.80 -4.46
CA LEU A 164 10.57 7.55 -4.30
C LEU A 164 11.17 7.42 -2.90
N ILE A 165 11.82 8.47 -2.37
CA ILE A 165 12.39 8.47 -1.01
C ILE A 165 11.30 8.24 0.05
N GLU A 166 10.14 8.87 -0.10
CA GLU A 166 9.00 8.70 0.80
C GLU A 166 8.43 7.28 0.73
N THR A 167 8.36 6.72 -0.47
CA THR A 167 7.98 5.31 -0.65
C THR A 167 8.99 4.39 0.03
N PHE A 168 10.29 4.57 -0.23
CA PHE A 168 11.34 3.77 0.41
C PHE A 168 11.30 3.88 1.93
N SER A 169 11.05 5.08 2.46
CA SER A 169 10.88 5.32 3.90
C SER A 169 9.70 4.54 4.46
N GLY A 170 8.54 4.60 3.78
CA GLY A 170 7.36 3.84 4.18
C GLY A 170 7.55 2.32 4.09
N THR A 171 8.28 1.85 3.08
CA THR A 171 8.66 0.44 2.98
C THR A 171 9.59 0.01 4.10
N ALA A 172 10.62 0.81 4.42
CA ALA A 172 11.54 0.49 5.51
C ALA A 172 10.82 0.39 6.86
N ILE A 173 9.90 1.33 7.14
CA ILE A 173 9.07 1.31 8.36
C ILE A 173 8.15 0.09 8.35
N ALA A 174 7.50 -0.23 7.23
CA ALA A 174 6.66 -1.42 7.13
C ALA A 174 7.43 -2.71 7.43
N LEU A 175 8.62 -2.86 6.85
CA LEU A 175 9.49 -4.02 7.09
C LEU A 175 9.94 -4.11 8.55
N PHE A 176 10.19 -2.97 9.21
CA PHE A 176 10.49 -2.93 10.64
C PHE A 176 9.32 -3.43 11.50
N PHE A 177 8.10 -2.99 11.20
CA PHE A 177 6.89 -3.48 11.88
C PHE A 177 6.64 -4.97 11.63
N ILE A 178 6.82 -5.45 10.40
CA ILE A 178 6.74 -6.88 10.06
C ILE A 178 7.76 -7.70 10.87
N PHE A 179 8.98 -7.18 11.01
CA PHE A 179 10.04 -7.81 11.81
C PHE A 179 9.66 -7.92 13.30
N ILE A 180 9.14 -6.84 13.89
CA ILE A 180 8.62 -6.83 15.27
C ILE A 180 7.49 -7.85 15.42
N SER A 181 6.49 -7.82 14.54
CA SER A 181 5.33 -8.70 14.59
C SER A 181 5.69 -10.18 14.44
N ARG A 182 6.78 -10.48 13.70
CA ARG A 182 7.36 -11.82 13.61
C ARG A 182 7.99 -12.28 14.92
N ILE A 183 8.75 -11.40 15.59
CA ILE A 183 9.39 -11.70 16.89
C ILE A 183 8.35 -12.06 17.94
N PHE A 184 7.27 -11.28 18.02
CA PHE A 184 6.18 -11.51 18.97
C PHE A 184 5.20 -12.61 18.54
N ARG A 185 5.41 -13.24 17.37
CA ARG A 185 4.54 -14.29 16.79
C ARG A 185 3.06 -13.89 16.68
N ILE A 186 2.79 -12.61 16.50
CA ILE A 186 1.41 -12.10 16.45
C ILE A 186 0.82 -12.32 15.06
N ARG A 187 1.68 -12.18 14.05
CA ARG A 187 1.36 -12.45 12.65
C ARG A 187 1.99 -13.80 12.30
N THR A 188 1.19 -14.86 12.31
CA THR A 188 1.58 -16.19 11.82
C THR A 188 1.13 -16.35 10.38
N ASP A 189 2.03 -16.82 9.52
CA ASP A 189 1.62 -17.48 8.29
C ASP A 189 1.13 -18.87 8.72
N ASP A 190 -0.16 -19.13 8.56
CA ASP A 190 -0.74 -20.44 8.88
C ASP A 190 -0.17 -21.54 7.97
#